data_AF-U1YFP9-F1
#
_entry.id   AF-U1YFP9-F1
#
_cell.length_a   1.000
_cell.length_b   1.000
_cell.length_c   1.000
_cell.angle_alpha   90.00
_cell.angle_beta   90.00
_cell.angle_gamma   90.00
#
_symmetry.space_group_name_H-M   'P 1'
#
loop_
_entity.id
_entity.type
_entity.pdbx_description
1 polymer ?
#
loop_
_entity_poly.entity_id
_entity_poly.type
_entity_poly.pdbx_seq_one_letter_code
_entity_poly.pdbx_strand_id
1 'polypeptide(L)'
;MSRHYFETTYKDHPVTVLLGWDRALGHYFLVIEKRVDFVDPDVTGFDDQYLYSNLYESNPFGLSLEHFKAVLHRLKITVPANMFTEVERDSWNNVGNRDITHQADGSFAVRSA
;
A
#
# COMPACT_ATOMS: atom_id res chain seq x y z
N MET A 1 -4.16 11.75 5.85
CA MET A 1 -4.32 10.33 5.45
C MET A 1 -4.07 9.40 6.64
N SER A 2 -4.75 8.25 6.72
CA SER A 2 -4.27 7.10 7.49
C SER A 2 -3.33 6.26 6.62
N ARG A 3 -2.33 5.62 7.24
CA ARG A 3 -1.20 4.96 6.56
C ARG A 3 -0.94 3.61 7.22
N HIS A 4 -1.09 2.56 6.43
CA HIS A 4 -0.84 1.18 6.86
C HIS A 4 0.38 0.66 6.13
N TYR A 5 1.39 0.26 6.89
CA TYR A 5 2.68 -0.21 6.42
C TYR A 5 2.77 -1.72 6.60
N PHE A 6 3.29 -2.40 5.60
CA PHE A 6 3.68 -3.80 5.69
C PHE A 6 4.99 -4.03 4.94
N GLU A 7 6.01 -4.50 5.67
CA GLU A 7 7.31 -4.83 5.09
C GLU A 7 7.28 -6.27 4.57
N THR A 8 7.74 -6.48 3.34
CA THR A 8 7.73 -7.78 2.67
C THR A 8 8.80 -7.84 1.58
N THR A 9 8.74 -8.85 0.71
CA THR A 9 9.67 -9.04 -0.40
C THR A 9 8.95 -9.16 -1.73
N TYR A 10 9.57 -8.66 -2.79
CA TYR A 10 9.19 -8.88 -4.19
C TYR A 10 10.41 -9.41 -4.95
N LYS A 11 10.32 -10.63 -5.51
CA LYS A 11 11.45 -11.32 -6.17
C LYS A 11 12.73 -11.27 -5.30
N ASP A 12 12.61 -11.61 -4.01
CA ASP A 12 13.69 -11.57 -2.99
C ASP A 12 14.25 -10.18 -2.64
N HIS A 13 13.72 -9.10 -3.22
CA HIS A 13 14.09 -7.73 -2.86
C HIS A 13 13.13 -7.16 -1.80
N PRO A 14 13.65 -6.49 -0.76
CA PRO A 14 12.81 -5.89 0.28
C PRO A 14 11.99 -4.72 -0.26
N VAL A 15 10.71 -4.71 0.07
CA VAL A 15 9.74 -3.67 -0.32
C VAL A 15 8.85 -3.31 0.86
N THR A 16 8.28 -2.10 0.83
CA THR A 16 7.26 -1.66 1.78
C THR A 16 5.96 -1.43 1.04
N VAL A 17 4.90 -2.14 1.44
CA VAL A 17 3.54 -1.83 1.00
C VAL A 17 2.96 -0.77 1.91
N LEU A 18 2.53 0.33 1.31
CA LEU A 18 1.83 1.43 1.98
C LEU A 18 0.42 1.55 1.37
N LEU A 19 -0.60 1.21 2.15
CA LEU A 19 -2.01 1.33 1.79
C LEU A 19 -2.69 2.31 2.76
N GLY A 20 -3.68 3.07 2.31
CA GLY A 20 -4.38 3.95 3.22
C GLY A 20 -5.59 4.69 2.67
N TRP A 21 -6.15 5.54 3.53
CA TRP A 21 -7.26 6.43 3.23
C TRP A 21 -6.84 7.89 3.38
N ASP A 22 -7.04 8.69 2.34
CA ASP A 22 -6.90 10.14 2.45
C ASP A 22 -8.26 10.79 2.77
N ARG A 23 -8.47 11.13 4.05
CA ARG A 23 -9.67 11.86 4.50
C ARG A 23 -9.88 13.21 3.80
N ALA A 24 -8.82 13.95 3.49
CA ALA A 24 -8.97 15.29 2.91
C ALA A 24 -9.40 15.21 1.43
N LEU A 25 -8.91 14.19 0.72
CA LEU A 25 -9.15 14.00 -0.70
C LEU A 25 -10.19 12.91 -1.02
N GLY A 26 -10.65 12.15 -0.01
CA GLY A 26 -11.74 11.18 -0.11
C GLY A 26 -11.42 9.94 -0.96
N HIS A 27 -10.17 9.48 -0.98
CA HIS A 27 -9.78 8.31 -1.79
C HIS A 27 -8.84 7.36 -1.05
N TYR A 28 -8.82 6.11 -1.53
CA TYR A 28 -7.82 5.13 -1.14
C TYR A 28 -6.55 5.30 -1.98
N PHE A 29 -5.39 4.97 -1.41
CA PHE A 29 -4.12 4.98 -2.14
C PHE A 29 -3.32 3.72 -1.83
N LEU A 30 -2.43 3.37 -2.77
CA LEU A 30 -1.48 2.27 -2.65
C LEU A 30 -0.14 2.72 -3.25
N VAL A 31 0.92 2.55 -2.47
CA VAL A 31 2.31 2.72 -2.89
C VAL A 31 3.08 1.46 -2.50
N ILE A 32 3.96 1.00 -3.38
CA ILE A 32 4.89 -0.10 -3.10
C ILE A 32 6.30 0.44 -3.33
N GLU A 33 6.97 0.74 -2.23
CA GLU A 33 8.32 1.32 -2.20
C GLU A 33 9.37 0.22 -2.26
N LYS A 34 10.39 0.39 -3.08
CA LYS A 34 11.58 -0.44 -3.05
C LYS A 34 12.47 0.03 -1.90
N ARG A 35 13.00 -0.89 -1.10
CA ARG A 35 13.94 -0.54 -0.01
C ARG A 35 15.41 -0.60 -0.44
N VAL A 36 15.67 -1.13 -1.63
CA VAL A 36 16.97 -1.17 -2.28
C VAL A 36 16.76 -0.86 -3.76
N ASP A 37 17.76 -0.29 -4.42
CA ASP A 37 17.69 -0.03 -5.85
C ASP A 37 17.78 -1.36 -6.62
N PHE A 38 16.70 -1.71 -7.31
CA PHE A 38 16.69 -2.81 -8.27
C PHE A 38 15.79 -2.49 -9.45
N VAL A 39 16.20 -3.00 -10.61
CA VAL A 39 15.46 -2.85 -11.86
C VAL A 39 14.71 -4.15 -12.13
N ASP A 40 13.40 -4.03 -12.32
CA ASP A 40 12.58 -5.13 -12.82
C ASP A 40 12.15 -4.82 -14.25
N PRO A 41 12.56 -5.62 -15.26
CA PRO A 41 12.22 -5.36 -16.65
C PRO A 41 10.72 -5.48 -16.93
N ASP A 42 9.96 -6.19 -16.10
CA ASP A 42 8.51 -6.35 -16.23
C ASP A 42 7.75 -5.14 -15.64
N VAL A 43 8.41 -4.33 -14.82
CA VAL A 43 7.84 -3.14 -14.18
C VAL A 43 8.35 -1.91 -14.90
N THR A 44 7.54 -1.36 -15.80
CA THR A 44 7.88 -0.18 -16.59
C THR A 44 6.99 1.01 -16.21
N GLY A 45 7.51 2.23 -16.37
CA GLY A 45 6.75 3.47 -16.14
C GLY A 45 6.75 4.01 -14.70
N PHE A 46 7.54 3.42 -13.81
CA PHE A 46 7.77 3.91 -12.44
C PHE A 46 9.22 4.39 -12.29
N ASP A 47 9.46 5.34 -11.39
CA ASP A 47 10.82 5.76 -11.01
C ASP A 47 11.57 4.63 -10.29
N ASP A 48 12.88 4.77 -10.16
CA ASP A 48 13.77 3.79 -9.55
C ASP A 48 13.35 3.41 -8.12
N GLN A 49 12.57 4.26 -7.44
CA GLN A 49 12.13 4.10 -6.04
C GLN A 49 10.85 3.26 -5.83
N TYR A 50 10.01 3.08 -6.86
CA TYR A 50 8.68 2.47 -6.69
C TYR A 50 8.47 1.26 -7.61
N LEU A 51 7.86 0.21 -7.07
CA LEU A 51 7.25 -0.85 -7.90
C LEU A 51 5.85 -0.47 -8.38
N TYR A 52 5.16 0.35 -7.60
CA TYR A 52 3.82 0.82 -7.89
C TYR A 52 3.55 2.10 -7.11
N SER A 53 2.85 3.04 -7.73
CA SER A 53 2.16 4.12 -7.05
C SER A 53 0.89 4.42 -7.83
N ASN A 54 -0.24 4.51 -7.12
CA ASN A 54 -1.52 4.84 -7.73
C ASN A 54 -1.48 6.18 -8.48
N LEU A 55 -0.55 7.08 -8.16
CA LEU A 55 -0.40 8.37 -8.83
C LEU A 55 0.00 8.27 -10.32
N TYR A 56 0.52 7.13 -10.76
CA TYR A 56 0.85 6.88 -12.17
C TYR A 56 -0.31 6.21 -12.95
N GLU A 57 -1.43 5.91 -12.28
CA GLU A 57 -2.63 5.39 -12.94
C GLU A 57 -3.39 6.51 -13.66
N SER A 58 -4.19 6.16 -14.67
CA SER A 58 -4.96 7.15 -15.43
C SER A 58 -6.06 7.86 -14.62
N ASN A 59 -6.57 7.21 -13.57
CA ASN A 59 -7.52 7.79 -12.63
C ASN A 59 -7.04 7.55 -11.19
N PRO A 60 -6.02 8.28 -10.73
CA PRO A 60 -5.26 7.94 -9.53
C PRO A 60 -6.08 8.03 -8.23
N PHE A 61 -7.16 8.82 -8.23
CA PHE A 61 -8.00 9.10 -7.07
C PHE A 61 -9.34 8.35 -7.08
N GLY A 62 -9.66 7.60 -8.15
CA GLY A 62 -10.91 6.86 -8.28
C GLY A 62 -10.77 5.35 -8.09
N LEU A 63 -9.66 4.89 -7.53
CA LEU A 63 -9.34 3.47 -7.38
C LEU A 63 -9.93 2.90 -6.08
N SER A 64 -10.40 1.66 -6.16
CA SER A 64 -10.99 0.94 -5.04
C SER A 64 -10.00 -0.01 -4.36
N LEU A 65 -10.35 -0.48 -3.17
CA LEU A 65 -9.59 -1.55 -2.51
C LEU A 65 -9.52 -2.83 -3.36
N GLU A 66 -10.55 -3.15 -4.14
CA GLU A 66 -10.53 -4.29 -5.06
C GLU A 66 -9.51 -4.12 -6.18
N HIS A 67 -9.36 -2.89 -6.71
CA HIS A 67 -8.30 -2.59 -7.66
C HIS A 67 -6.91 -2.83 -7.04
N PHE A 68 -6.70 -2.35 -5.81
CA PHE A 68 -5.42 -2.54 -5.11
C PHE A 68 -5.13 -3.99 -4.76
N LYS A 69 -6.14 -4.81 -4.42
CA LYS A 69 -5.98 -6.27 -4.30
C LYS A 69 -5.51 -6.89 -5.62
N ALA A 70 -6.09 -6.47 -6.75
CA ALA A 70 -5.69 -6.97 -8.07
C ALA A 70 -4.25 -6.59 -8.43
N VAL A 71 -3.81 -5.37 -8.08
CA VAL A 71 -2.41 -4.94 -8.25
C VAL A 71 -1.46 -5.82 -7.44
N LEU A 72 -1.72 -6.01 -6.15
CA LEU A 72 -0.90 -6.86 -5.28
C LEU A 72 -0.86 -8.31 -5.77
N HIS A 73 -2.00 -8.85 -6.20
CA HIS A 73 -2.10 -10.19 -6.78
C HIS A 73 -1.26 -10.32 -8.07
N ARG A 74 -1.31 -9.34 -8.98
CA ARG A 74 -0.49 -9.32 -10.20
C ARG A 74 1.00 -9.30 -9.87
N LEU A 75 1.40 -8.55 -8.84
CA LEU A 75 2.78 -8.48 -8.36
C LEU A 75 3.16 -9.67 -7.46
N LYS A 76 2.23 -10.59 -7.19
CA LYS A 76 2.42 -11.74 -6.27
C LYS A 76 2.86 -11.32 -4.86
N ILE A 77 2.46 -10.13 -4.42
CA ILE A 77 2.71 -9.63 -3.07
C ILE A 77 1.50 -9.98 -2.21
N THR A 78 1.72 -10.73 -1.14
CA THR A 78 0.68 -11.03 -0.15
C THR A 78 0.83 -10.10 1.04
N VAL A 79 -0.28 -9.51 1.48
CA VAL A 79 -0.35 -8.70 2.69
C VAL A 79 -1.32 -9.34 3.69
N PRO A 80 -1.20 -9.06 4.99
CA PRO A 80 -2.16 -9.50 5.99
C PRO A 80 -3.58 -9.03 5.67
N ALA A 81 -4.57 -9.92 5.74
CA ALA A 81 -5.96 -9.62 5.36
C ALA A 81 -6.54 -8.44 6.15
N ASN A 82 -6.15 -8.32 7.43
CA ASN A 82 -6.59 -7.22 8.29
C ASN A 82 -6.08 -5.84 7.87
N MET A 83 -5.05 -5.74 7.03
CA MET A 83 -4.58 -4.48 6.46
C MET A 83 -5.68 -3.79 5.63
N PHE A 84 -6.36 -4.56 4.79
CA PHE A 84 -7.50 -4.05 4.02
C PHE A 84 -8.71 -3.75 4.89
N THR A 85 -9.02 -4.63 5.86
CA THR A 85 -10.13 -4.42 6.80
C THR A 85 -9.96 -3.13 7.60
N GLU A 86 -8.75 -2.83 8.09
CA GLU A 86 -8.49 -1.62 8.86
C GLU A 86 -8.54 -0.35 7.99
N VAL A 87 -8.05 -0.40 6.75
CA VAL A 87 -8.14 0.74 5.81
C VAL A 87 -9.59 1.03 5.41
N GLU A 88 -10.39 0.00 5.15
CA GLU A 88 -11.82 0.15 4.88
C GLU A 88 -12.55 0.77 6.08
N ARG A 89 -12.22 0.31 7.29
CA ARG A 89 -12.76 0.88 8.53
C ARG A 89 -12.36 2.35 8.70
N ASP A 90 -11.12 2.70 8.40
CA ASP A 90 -10.65 4.09 8.46
C ASP A 90 -11.42 4.97 7.47
N SER A 91 -11.73 4.46 6.27
CA SER A 91 -12.57 5.17 5.31
C SER A 91 -14.00 5.39 5.82
N TRP A 92 -14.66 4.35 6.33
CA TRP A 92 -16.02 4.47 6.89
C TRP A 92 -16.12 5.43 8.08
N ASN A 93 -15.09 5.47 8.92
CA ASN A 93 -15.04 6.37 10.08
C ASN A 93 -14.38 7.72 9.75
N ASN A 94 -13.98 7.93 8.50
CA ASN A 94 -13.25 9.09 8.02
C ASN A 94 -12.02 9.45 8.89
N VAL A 95 -11.24 8.44 9.25
CA VAL A 95 -10.04 8.54 10.08
C VAL A 95 -8.85 8.98 9.22
N GLY A 96 -8.09 9.95 9.72
CA GLY A 96 -6.79 10.33 9.16
C GLY A 96 -5.76 10.49 10.26
N ASN A 97 -4.50 10.72 9.88
CA ASN A 97 -3.37 10.90 10.80
C ASN A 97 -3.16 9.69 11.73
N ARG A 98 -3.45 8.50 11.22
CA ARG A 98 -3.25 7.22 11.90
C ARG A 98 -2.19 6.43 11.12
N ASP A 99 -1.09 6.10 11.78
CA ASP A 99 -0.02 5.29 11.18
C ASP A 99 0.04 3.93 11.86
N ILE A 100 0.04 2.86 11.07
CA ILE A 100 0.00 1.49 11.56
C ILE A 100 1.04 0.65 10.85
N THR A 101 1.75 -0.20 11.59
CA THR A 101 2.56 -1.27 11.02
C THR A 101 1.87 -2.61 11.24
N HIS A 102 1.63 -3.33 10.16
CA HIS A 102 1.10 -4.70 10.17
C HIS A 102 2.24 -5.72 10.22
N GLN A 103 1.95 -6.87 10.81
CA GLN A 103 2.84 -8.02 10.89
C GLN A 103 2.24 -9.20 10.11
N ALA A 104 3.09 -10.13 9.67
CA ALA A 104 2.67 -11.29 8.87
C ALA A 104 1.70 -12.22 9.61
N ASP A 105 1.73 -12.23 10.95
CA ASP A 105 0.81 -12.98 11.82
C ASP A 105 -0.57 -12.33 11.95
N GLY A 106 -0.80 -11.19 11.30
CA GLY A 106 -2.04 -10.43 11.38
C GLY A 106 -2.14 -9.54 12.61
N SER A 107 -1.11 -9.43 13.45
CA SER A 107 -1.04 -8.37 14.45
C SER A 107 -0.71 -7.03 13.80
N PHE A 108 -1.02 -5.94 14.49
CA PHE A 108 -0.63 -4.60 14.06
C PHE A 108 -0.42 -3.68 15.26
N ALA A 109 0.42 -2.66 15.09
CA ALA A 109 0.72 -1.68 16.12
C ALA A 109 0.68 -0.26 15.54
N VAL A 110 0.24 0.70 16.35
CA VAL A 110 0.35 2.11 16.00
C VAL A 110 1.83 2.48 15.97
N ARG A 111 2.24 3.15 14.88
CA ARG A 111 3.58 3.72 14.78
C ARG A 111 3.66 4.91 15.74
N SER A 112 4.41 4.76 16.83
CA SER A 112 4.72 5.87 17.71
C SER A 112 5.78 6.73 17.02
N ALA A 113 5.57 8.05 17.03
CA ALA A 113 6.55 9.02 16.52
C ALA A 113 7.82 9.06 17.38
#